data_AF-A0A4Y2RZ42-F1
#
_entry.id   AF-A0A4Y2RZ42-F1
#
_cell.length_a   1.000
_cell.length_b   1.000
_cell.length_c   1.000
_cell.angle_alpha   90.00
_cell.angle_beta   90.00
_cell.angle_gamma   90.00
#
_symmetry.space_group_name_H-M   'P 1'
#
loop_
_entity.id
_entity.type
_entity.pdbx_description
1 polymer ?
#
loop_
_entity_poly.entity_id
_entity_poly.type
_entity_poly.pdbx_seq_one_letter_code
_entity_poly.pdbx_strand_id
1 'polypeptide(L)'
;AKWGPNDETVIFIGWKELSYKLGVWGCVNRRNALYVINLESKDIECLTPDDNISVQSPRFSPNLDTLIYLENSGGGPHFKGAKLRKYDWKTKKISTVVDLVEHATGDEFPGIYVECLPSQCWSEDGKHIYFSTIWRSRVAILCVDIENGQFLKVQVDEQFGSSVVLDVQHNMLIAVLSAPNIDPCLVIGQIDAKNRAVIAWNYLDSRAPVIHSDIKWNIKRLTPTVPNEKYSDLDFEVIVISPTEIRKKCHLIVMPHGGLHWFSPAGFLYKYIGFLKLGYILCLGKFSC
;
A
#
# COMPACT_ATOMS: atom_id res chain seq x y z
N ALA A 1 3.78 11.91 15.03
CA ALA A 1 2.74 12.62 15.79
C ALA A 1 1.87 13.43 14.82
N LYS A 2 0.66 13.81 15.23
CA LYS A 2 -0.27 14.67 14.50
C LYS A 2 -0.91 15.65 15.48
N TRP A 3 -1.16 16.87 15.04
CA TRP A 3 -1.96 17.84 15.79
C TRP A 3 -3.42 17.39 15.79
N GLY A 4 -4.08 17.50 16.94
CA GLY A 4 -5.53 17.38 17.05
C GLY A 4 -6.23 18.73 16.86
N PRO A 5 -7.55 18.78 17.01
CA PRO A 5 -8.32 20.01 16.88
C PRO A 5 -7.81 21.14 17.78
N ASN A 6 -7.91 22.38 17.27
CA ASN A 6 -7.55 23.64 17.95
C ASN A 6 -6.09 23.72 18.47
N ASP A 7 -5.20 22.84 17.99
CA ASP A 7 -3.81 22.72 18.48
C ASP A 7 -3.70 22.44 19.98
N GLU A 8 -4.77 21.94 20.61
CA GLU A 8 -4.83 21.64 22.05
C GLU A 8 -4.21 20.28 22.39
N THR A 9 -4.16 19.39 21.41
CA THR A 9 -3.76 17.98 21.61
C THR A 9 -2.76 17.51 20.57
N VAL A 10 -1.93 16.54 20.96
CA VAL A 10 -1.01 15.84 20.05
C VAL A 10 -1.30 14.35 20.09
N ILE A 11 -1.53 13.77 18.93
CA ILE A 11 -1.78 12.34 18.74
C ILE A 11 -0.46 11.67 18.33
N PHE A 12 -0.11 10.57 18.97
CA PHE A 12 1.13 9.84 18.69
C PHE A 12 0.95 8.34 18.89
N ILE A 13 1.88 7.58 18.31
CA ILE A 13 1.96 6.14 18.53
C ILE A 13 2.97 5.90 19.64
N GLY A 14 2.56 5.16 20.67
CA GLY A 14 3.42 4.74 21.76
C GLY A 14 3.66 3.24 21.68
N TRP A 15 4.93 2.83 21.77
CA TRP A 15 5.29 1.42 21.81
C TRP A 15 5.43 0.96 23.25
N LYS A 16 4.98 -0.27 23.52
CA LYS A 16 5.27 -0.92 24.79
C LYS A 16 6.79 -1.08 24.93
N GLU A 17 7.32 -0.56 26.02
CA GLU A 17 8.71 -0.79 26.39
C GLU A 17 8.88 -2.25 26.81
N LEU A 18 9.96 -2.86 26.33
CA LEU A 18 10.36 -4.23 26.68
C LEU A 18 11.77 -4.14 27.27
N SER A 19 12.17 -5.15 28.04
CA SER A 19 13.50 -5.20 28.67
C SER A 19 14.68 -5.12 27.70
N TYR A 20 14.44 -5.29 26.40
CA TYR A 20 15.42 -5.17 25.32
C TYR A 20 14.92 -4.21 24.24
N LYS A 21 15.86 -3.48 23.61
CA LYS A 21 15.56 -2.53 22.54
C LYS A 21 15.30 -3.29 21.25
N LEU A 22 14.09 -3.17 20.72
CA LEU A 22 13.73 -3.63 19.39
C LEU A 22 13.79 -2.48 18.39
N GLY A 23 14.27 -2.77 17.18
CA GLY A 23 14.18 -1.84 16.06
C GLY A 23 12.71 -1.49 15.77
N VAL A 24 12.42 -0.20 15.63
CA VAL A 24 11.10 0.30 15.24
C VAL A 24 10.97 0.37 13.71
N TRP A 25 12.09 0.55 13.02
CA TRP A 25 12.18 0.62 11.57
C TRP A 25 12.05 -0.79 10.96
N GLY A 26 10.99 -1.02 10.18
CA GLY A 26 10.70 -2.30 9.52
C GLY A 26 9.78 -3.26 10.29
N CYS A 27 9.42 -2.96 11.55
CA CYS A 27 8.57 -3.82 12.38
C CYS A 27 7.18 -3.21 12.63
N VAL A 28 6.36 -3.08 11.58
CA VAL A 28 4.98 -2.55 11.66
C VAL A 28 4.01 -3.47 12.42
N ASN A 29 4.47 -4.63 12.87
CA ASN A 29 3.75 -5.60 13.67
C ASN A 29 4.03 -5.47 15.18
N ARG A 30 4.97 -4.62 15.62
CA ARG A 30 5.29 -4.48 17.05
C ARG A 30 4.11 -3.87 17.81
N ARG A 31 3.73 -4.50 18.92
CA ARG A 31 2.63 -4.01 19.78
C ARG A 31 2.83 -2.54 20.15
N ASN A 32 1.82 -1.73 19.84
CA ASN A 32 1.79 -0.30 20.08
C ASN A 32 0.33 0.18 20.11
N ALA A 33 0.11 1.41 20.55
CA ALA A 33 -1.21 2.00 20.72
C ALA A 33 -1.22 3.45 20.25
N LEU A 34 -2.40 3.98 19.92
CA LEU A 34 -2.59 5.41 19.69
C LEU A 34 -2.84 6.09 21.03
N TYR A 35 -2.13 7.19 21.25
CA TYR A 35 -2.27 8.04 22.43
C TYR A 35 -2.56 9.47 21.99
N VAL A 36 -3.25 10.21 22.86
CA VAL A 36 -3.41 11.65 22.77
C VAL A 36 -2.88 12.28 24.05
N ILE A 37 -2.12 13.37 23.92
CA ILE A 37 -1.73 14.22 25.05
C ILE A 37 -2.45 15.57 24.92
N ASN A 38 -3.08 16.02 26.00
CA ASN A 38 -3.56 17.39 26.13
C ASN A 38 -2.39 18.30 26.55
N LEU A 39 -2.14 19.37 25.80
CA LEU A 39 -0.99 20.22 26.04
C LEU A 39 -1.15 21.15 27.24
N GLU A 40 -2.37 21.44 27.67
CA GLU A 40 -2.64 22.26 28.86
C GLU A 40 -2.60 21.40 30.13
N SER A 41 -3.45 20.38 30.22
CA SER A 41 -3.56 19.52 31.40
C SER A 41 -2.40 18.53 31.54
N LYS A 42 -1.67 18.27 30.44
CA LYS A 42 -0.62 17.23 30.34
C LYS A 42 -1.15 15.80 30.48
N ASP A 43 -2.46 15.61 30.46
CA ASP A 43 -3.07 14.28 30.52
C ASP A 43 -2.81 13.49 29.24
N ILE A 44 -2.54 12.20 29.41
CA ILE A 44 -2.36 11.25 28.31
C ILE A 44 -3.48 10.21 28.35
N GLU A 45 -4.22 10.09 27.26
CA GLU A 45 -5.28 9.10 27.07
C GLU A 45 -4.85 8.10 25.98
N CYS A 46 -5.06 6.81 26.23
CA CYS A 46 -4.89 5.76 25.22
C CYS A 46 -6.19 5.64 24.42
N LEU A 47 -6.13 5.92 23.12
CA LEU A 47 -7.29 5.92 22.23
C LEU A 47 -7.70 4.51 21.79
N THR A 48 -6.73 3.61 21.67
CA THR A 48 -6.97 2.22 21.24
C THR A 48 -7.02 1.29 22.44
N PRO A 49 -8.11 0.54 22.66
CA PRO A 49 -8.33 -0.20 23.90
C PRO A 49 -7.62 -1.58 23.96
N ASP A 50 -7.27 -2.17 22.82
CA ASP A 50 -6.64 -3.50 22.74
C ASP A 50 -5.11 -3.38 22.92
N ASP A 51 -4.52 -4.21 23.78
CA ASP A 51 -3.08 -4.22 24.09
C ASP A 51 -2.26 -5.18 23.19
N ASN A 52 -2.95 -5.95 22.34
CA ASN A 52 -2.39 -6.93 21.43
C ASN A 52 -2.56 -6.53 19.96
N ILE A 53 -2.60 -5.23 19.68
CA ILE A 53 -2.61 -4.68 18.31
C ILE A 53 -1.29 -3.97 17.98
N SER A 54 -1.11 -3.68 16.70
CA SER A 54 -0.19 -2.69 16.18
C SER A 54 -0.98 -1.70 15.34
N VAL A 55 -0.77 -0.41 15.56
CA VAL A 55 -1.42 0.66 14.82
C VAL A 55 -0.39 1.52 14.09
N GLN A 56 -0.80 2.06 12.95
CA GLN A 56 0.07 2.89 12.13
C GLN A 56 -0.72 3.92 11.34
N SER A 57 0.00 4.92 10.84
CA SER A 57 -0.56 5.93 9.93
C SER A 57 -1.83 6.66 10.44
N PRO A 58 -1.83 7.29 11.63
CA PRO A 58 -2.93 8.16 12.03
C PRO A 58 -3.08 9.35 11.08
N ARG A 59 -4.26 9.56 10.50
CA ARG A 59 -4.60 10.66 9.58
C ARG A 59 -5.93 11.28 9.97
N PHE A 60 -5.95 12.58 10.23
CA PHE A 60 -7.21 13.29 10.45
C PHE A 60 -7.87 13.67 9.12
N SER A 61 -9.20 13.64 9.11
CA SER A 61 -10.02 14.30 8.10
C SER A 61 -9.69 15.80 8.05
N PRO A 62 -9.95 16.49 6.92
CA PRO A 62 -9.64 17.92 6.77
C PRO A 62 -10.30 18.81 7.84
N ASN A 63 -11.48 18.43 8.32
CA ASN A 63 -12.22 19.13 9.38
C ASN A 63 -11.88 18.65 10.80
N LEU A 64 -10.92 17.72 10.95
CA LEU A 64 -10.41 17.18 12.22
C LEU A 64 -11.46 16.49 13.11
N ASP A 65 -12.59 16.04 12.54
CA ASP A 65 -13.64 15.33 13.29
C ASP A 65 -13.47 13.81 13.30
N THR A 66 -12.64 13.29 12.40
CA THR A 66 -12.48 11.86 12.15
C THR A 66 -11.01 11.53 12.02
N LEU A 67 -10.54 10.63 12.87
CA LEU A 67 -9.19 10.08 12.79
C LEU A 67 -9.24 8.67 12.21
N ILE A 68 -8.57 8.44 11.08
CA ILE A 68 -8.35 7.09 10.57
C ILE A 68 -6.96 6.59 10.94
N TYR A 69 -6.82 5.27 11.02
CA TYR A 69 -5.54 4.60 11.19
C TYR A 69 -5.62 3.17 10.68
N LEU A 70 -4.45 2.59 10.39
CA LEU A 70 -4.34 1.18 10.08
C LEU A 70 -4.12 0.39 11.37
N GLU A 71 -4.77 -0.76 11.47
CA GLU A 71 -4.69 -1.66 12.62
C GLU A 71 -4.40 -3.09 12.18
N ASN A 72 -3.51 -3.75 12.89
CA ASN A 72 -3.18 -5.15 12.73
C ASN A 72 -3.12 -5.83 14.10
N SER A 73 -3.18 -7.16 14.13
CA SER A 73 -2.77 -7.90 15.32
C SER A 73 -1.31 -7.60 15.69
N GLY A 74 -0.96 -7.72 16.96
CA GLY A 74 0.43 -7.63 17.42
C GLY A 74 1.23 -8.88 17.01
N GLY A 75 2.47 -8.69 16.59
CA GLY A 75 3.38 -9.77 16.18
C GLY A 75 3.04 -10.39 14.83
N GLY A 76 3.55 -11.58 14.56
CA GLY A 76 3.41 -12.25 13.26
C GLY A 76 4.27 -11.60 12.17
N PRO A 77 3.92 -11.77 10.89
CA PRO A 77 4.74 -11.26 9.80
C PRO A 77 4.73 -9.72 9.65
N HIS A 78 5.76 -9.17 9.01
CA HIS A 78 5.96 -7.72 8.83
C HIS A 78 4.94 -7.08 7.89
N PHE A 79 4.58 -7.74 6.81
CA PHE A 79 3.81 -7.21 5.68
C PHE A 79 2.48 -7.95 5.53
N LYS A 80 1.62 -7.83 6.54
CA LYS A 80 0.29 -8.46 6.58
C LYS A 80 -0.83 -7.47 6.27
N GLY A 81 -1.97 -8.01 5.83
CA GLY A 81 -3.17 -7.23 5.57
C GLY A 81 -3.59 -6.45 6.81
N ALA A 82 -4.00 -5.20 6.63
CA ALA A 82 -4.41 -4.29 7.69
C ALA A 82 -5.91 -4.00 7.65
N LYS A 83 -6.49 -3.75 8.83
CA LYS A 83 -7.80 -3.11 8.96
C LYS A 83 -7.63 -1.62 8.78
N LEU A 84 -8.60 -0.98 8.15
CA LEU A 84 -8.78 0.47 8.23
C LEU A 84 -9.79 0.77 9.34
N ARG A 85 -9.35 1.51 10.36
CA ARG A 85 -10.16 1.89 11.51
C ARG A 85 -10.47 3.38 11.45
N LYS A 86 -11.63 3.74 11.98
CA LYS A 86 -12.15 5.11 12.10
C LYS A 86 -12.45 5.38 13.57
N TYR A 87 -11.95 6.50 14.06
CA TYR A 87 -12.21 7.06 15.39
C TYR A 87 -12.95 8.38 15.21
N ASP A 88 -14.18 8.44 15.68
CA ASP A 88 -14.99 9.67 15.70
C ASP A 88 -14.53 10.53 16.87
N TRP A 89 -14.02 11.72 16.59
CA TRP A 89 -13.36 12.57 17.58
C TRP A 89 -14.30 13.09 18.66
N LYS A 90 -15.58 13.30 18.31
CA LYS A 90 -16.59 13.87 19.20
C LYS A 90 -17.18 12.81 20.13
N THR A 91 -17.54 11.66 19.58
CA THR A 91 -18.19 10.57 20.30
C THR A 91 -17.21 9.57 20.90
N LYS A 92 -15.92 9.68 20.53
CA LYS A 92 -14.85 8.75 20.90
C LYS A 92 -15.08 7.31 20.43
N LYS A 93 -15.98 7.10 19.47
CA LYS A 93 -16.36 5.77 18.98
C LYS A 93 -15.36 5.28 17.94
N ILE A 94 -14.98 4.00 18.04
CA ILE A 94 -14.14 3.30 17.07
C ILE A 94 -15.01 2.36 16.22
N SER A 95 -14.80 2.38 14.90
CA SER A 95 -15.43 1.46 13.95
C SER A 95 -14.42 0.94 12.92
N THR A 96 -14.71 -0.23 12.34
CA THR A 96 -14.00 -0.74 11.17
C THR A 96 -14.61 -0.13 9.91
N VAL A 97 -13.77 0.42 9.04
CA VAL A 97 -14.16 0.87 7.69
C VAL A 97 -13.88 -0.25 6.68
N VAL A 98 -12.69 -0.85 6.75
CA VAL A 98 -12.30 -2.02 5.93
C VAL A 98 -11.71 -3.06 6.87
N ASP A 99 -12.27 -4.27 6.87
CA ASP A 99 -11.76 -5.38 7.68
C ASP A 99 -10.66 -6.17 6.94
N LEU A 100 -10.04 -7.12 7.64
CA LEU A 100 -9.10 -8.05 7.05
C LEU A 100 -9.80 -8.91 6.00
N VAL A 101 -9.10 -9.13 4.90
CA VAL A 101 -9.47 -10.12 3.89
C VAL A 101 -8.64 -11.37 4.17
N GLU A 102 -9.30 -12.45 4.57
CA GLU A 102 -8.63 -13.72 4.91
C GLU A 102 -8.20 -14.50 3.67
N HIS A 103 -9.00 -14.42 2.60
CA HIS A 103 -8.77 -15.12 1.36
C HIS A 103 -9.35 -14.31 0.19
N ALA A 104 -8.55 -14.09 -0.84
CA ALA A 104 -8.99 -13.48 -2.08
C ALA A 104 -8.56 -14.36 -3.26
N THR A 105 -9.50 -14.63 -4.17
CA THR A 105 -9.30 -15.42 -5.38
C THR A 105 -9.33 -14.53 -6.60
N GLY A 106 -8.58 -14.89 -7.64
CA GLY A 106 -8.61 -14.11 -8.88
C GLY A 106 -8.28 -12.65 -8.66
N ASP A 107 -9.09 -11.77 -9.26
CA ASP A 107 -8.90 -10.33 -9.23
C ASP A 107 -9.69 -9.65 -8.08
N GLU A 108 -10.18 -10.44 -7.12
CA GLU A 108 -10.82 -9.93 -5.91
C GLU A 108 -9.90 -8.98 -5.14
N PHE A 109 -10.50 -8.12 -4.33
CA PHE A 109 -9.76 -7.23 -3.44
C PHE A 109 -8.97 -8.05 -2.42
N PRO A 110 -7.63 -8.00 -2.43
CA PRO A 110 -6.85 -8.84 -1.53
C PRO A 110 -6.81 -8.30 -0.10
N GLY A 111 -7.26 -7.06 0.14
CA GLY A 111 -7.10 -6.36 1.40
C GLY A 111 -6.12 -5.19 1.31
N ILE A 112 -5.92 -4.52 2.45
CA ILE A 112 -5.00 -3.39 2.56
C ILE A 112 -3.61 -3.90 2.89
N TYR A 113 -2.73 -3.91 1.89
CA TYR A 113 -1.32 -4.26 2.01
C TYR A 113 -0.48 -3.03 1.66
N VAL A 114 -0.17 -2.24 2.67
CA VAL A 114 0.60 -1.00 2.54
C VAL A 114 1.51 -0.82 3.75
N GLU A 115 2.70 -0.27 3.53
CA GLU A 115 3.63 0.06 4.60
C GLU A 115 3.12 1.25 5.44
N CYS A 116 2.67 2.32 4.77
CA CYS A 116 2.05 3.46 5.43
C CYS A 116 1.07 4.17 4.49
N LEU A 117 0.08 4.85 5.06
CA LEU A 117 -0.78 5.75 4.29
C LEU A 117 -0.01 7.03 3.91
N PRO A 118 -0.29 7.64 2.74
CA PRO A 118 0.19 8.97 2.42
C PRO A 118 -0.08 9.97 3.54
N SER A 119 0.79 10.97 3.70
CA SER A 119 0.68 11.92 4.82
C SER A 119 -0.60 12.76 4.75
N GLN A 120 -1.02 13.11 3.52
CA GLN A 120 -2.35 13.57 3.16
C GLN A 120 -2.94 12.54 2.20
N CYS A 121 -4.08 11.96 2.58
CA CYS A 121 -4.76 10.93 1.80
C CYS A 121 -6.25 11.22 1.63
N TRP A 122 -6.77 12.26 2.27
CA TRP A 122 -8.20 12.56 2.28
C TRP A 122 -8.63 13.35 1.05
N SER A 123 -9.84 13.08 0.56
CA SER A 123 -10.55 14.02 -0.29
C SER A 123 -10.85 15.30 0.46
N GLU A 124 -11.04 16.39 -0.29
CA GLU A 124 -11.31 17.71 0.29
C GLU A 124 -12.59 17.75 1.15
N ASP A 125 -13.60 16.97 0.77
CA ASP A 125 -14.86 16.84 1.50
C ASP A 125 -14.78 15.92 2.74
N GLY A 126 -13.61 15.31 3.00
CA GLY A 126 -13.40 14.40 4.13
C GLY A 126 -14.15 13.07 4.06
N LYS A 127 -14.69 12.68 2.88
CA LYS A 127 -15.48 11.45 2.74
C LYS A 127 -14.72 10.26 2.18
N HIS A 128 -13.59 10.50 1.54
CA HIS A 128 -12.84 9.47 0.85
C HIS A 128 -11.36 9.54 1.21
N ILE A 129 -10.71 8.39 1.12
CA ILE A 129 -9.25 8.31 1.25
C ILE A 129 -8.65 7.62 0.04
N TYR A 130 -7.51 8.12 -0.43
CA TYR A 130 -6.77 7.57 -1.56
C TYR A 130 -5.39 7.12 -1.08
N PHE A 131 -5.04 5.88 -1.39
CA PHE A 131 -3.74 5.32 -1.06
C PHE A 131 -3.40 4.17 -2.01
N SER A 132 -2.13 3.79 -2.06
CA SER A 132 -1.69 2.62 -2.83
C SER A 132 -1.69 1.36 -1.98
N THR A 133 -2.15 0.24 -2.54
CA THR A 133 -2.11 -1.08 -1.92
C THR A 133 -1.52 -2.11 -2.88
N ILE A 134 -0.89 -3.15 -2.35
CA ILE A 134 -0.46 -4.29 -3.16
C ILE A 134 -1.73 -5.01 -3.65
N TRP A 135 -1.81 -5.21 -4.96
CA TRP A 135 -2.87 -5.96 -5.62
C TRP A 135 -2.24 -7.05 -6.48
N ARG A 136 -2.09 -8.25 -5.89
CA ARG A 136 -1.34 -9.37 -6.49
C ARG A 136 0.07 -8.93 -6.90
N SER A 137 0.50 -9.08 -8.16
CA SER A 137 1.82 -8.63 -8.63
C SER A 137 1.92 -7.14 -8.93
N ARG A 138 0.85 -6.37 -8.74
CA ARG A 138 0.82 -4.92 -9.01
C ARG A 138 0.72 -4.11 -7.72
N VAL A 139 1.01 -2.81 -7.82
CA VAL A 139 0.56 -1.81 -6.85
C VAL A 139 -0.54 -0.99 -7.50
N ALA A 140 -1.70 -0.91 -6.85
CA ALA A 140 -2.85 -0.18 -7.36
C ALA A 140 -3.24 0.94 -6.40
N ILE A 141 -3.83 2.00 -6.96
CA ILE A 141 -4.42 3.08 -6.18
C ILE A 141 -5.86 2.68 -5.83
N LEU A 142 -6.20 2.76 -4.55
CA LEU A 142 -7.52 2.49 -3.99
C LEU A 142 -8.12 3.79 -3.46
N CYS A 143 -9.39 4.02 -3.76
CA CYS A 143 -10.21 5.01 -3.09
C CYS A 143 -11.20 4.28 -2.17
N VAL A 144 -11.31 4.69 -0.90
CA VAL A 144 -12.24 4.11 0.08
C VAL A 144 -13.16 5.20 0.62
N ASP A 145 -14.47 4.95 0.60
CA ASP A 145 -15.50 5.73 1.29
C ASP A 145 -15.49 5.37 2.79
N ILE A 146 -15.26 6.37 3.64
CA ILE A 146 -15.09 6.14 5.08
C ILE A 146 -16.39 5.90 5.86
N GLU A 147 -17.56 6.16 5.26
CA GLU A 147 -18.85 5.99 5.92
C GLU A 147 -19.38 4.57 5.73
N ASN A 148 -19.26 4.03 4.52
CA ASN A 148 -19.83 2.73 4.17
C ASN A 148 -18.77 1.65 3.85
N GLY A 149 -17.48 2.02 3.79
CA GLY A 149 -16.39 1.08 3.49
C GLY A 149 -16.32 0.62 2.03
N GLN A 150 -17.17 1.15 1.15
CA GLN A 150 -17.09 0.85 -0.27
C GLN A 150 -15.80 1.42 -0.84
N PHE A 151 -15.19 0.68 -1.76
CA PHE A 151 -13.95 1.07 -2.38
C PHE A 151 -14.02 0.93 -3.88
N LEU A 152 -13.11 1.63 -4.57
CA LEU A 152 -12.85 1.44 -5.99
C LEU A 152 -11.37 1.47 -6.28
N LYS A 153 -10.98 0.71 -7.30
CA LYS A 153 -9.64 0.77 -7.87
C LYS A 153 -9.59 1.91 -8.87
N VAL A 154 -8.72 2.90 -8.62
CA VAL A 154 -8.55 4.04 -9.52
C VAL A 154 -7.90 3.55 -10.81
N GLN A 155 -8.44 4.01 -11.94
CA GLN A 155 -7.96 3.62 -13.26
C GLN A 155 -6.62 4.29 -13.56
N VAL A 156 -5.65 3.45 -13.92
CA VAL A 156 -4.32 3.82 -14.40
C VAL A 156 -4.04 2.94 -15.61
N ASP A 157 -3.34 3.47 -16.60
CA ASP A 157 -2.96 2.73 -17.80
C ASP A 157 -2.26 1.40 -17.44
N GLU A 158 -2.69 0.30 -18.05
CA GLU A 158 -2.22 -1.05 -17.75
C GLU A 158 -0.74 -1.27 -18.04
N GLN A 159 -0.11 -0.39 -18.84
CA GLN A 159 1.33 -0.36 -19.06
C GLN A 159 2.11 -0.19 -17.75
N PHE A 160 1.51 0.40 -16.72
CA PHE A 160 2.10 0.56 -15.41
C PHE A 160 1.73 -0.61 -14.49
N GLY A 161 2.73 -1.33 -13.99
CA GLY A 161 2.52 -2.38 -13.00
C GLY A 161 2.58 -1.87 -11.56
N SER A 162 3.02 -0.64 -11.31
CA SER A 162 3.06 -0.03 -9.99
C SER A 162 2.59 1.42 -10.02
N SER A 163 1.60 1.73 -9.20
CA SER A 163 1.03 3.08 -9.01
C SER A 163 1.00 3.43 -7.52
N VAL A 164 1.93 4.28 -7.08
CA VAL A 164 2.13 4.63 -5.67
C VAL A 164 1.64 6.05 -5.40
N VAL A 165 0.72 6.21 -4.46
CA VAL A 165 0.22 7.56 -4.06
C VAL A 165 1.26 8.23 -3.18
N LEU A 166 1.59 9.48 -3.49
CA LEU A 166 2.47 10.32 -2.67
C LEU A 166 1.68 11.29 -1.80
N ASP A 167 0.69 11.96 -2.40
CA ASP A 167 -0.06 13.02 -1.72
C ASP A 167 -1.45 13.25 -2.35
N VAL A 168 -2.37 13.75 -1.55
CA VAL A 168 -3.75 14.10 -1.96
C VAL A 168 -4.11 15.44 -1.35
N GLN A 169 -4.40 16.44 -2.17
CA GLN A 169 -4.75 17.78 -1.71
C GLN A 169 -5.60 18.53 -2.75
N HIS A 170 -6.59 19.30 -2.32
CA HIS A 170 -7.45 20.11 -3.20
C HIS A 170 -8.03 19.34 -4.39
N ASN A 171 -8.50 18.11 -4.16
CA ASN A 171 -8.95 17.17 -5.18
C ASN A 171 -7.91 16.89 -6.29
N MET A 172 -6.63 16.97 -5.96
CA MET A 172 -5.53 16.52 -6.81
C MET A 172 -4.83 15.33 -6.13
N LEU A 173 -4.46 14.35 -6.93
CA LEU A 173 -3.71 13.18 -6.49
C LEU A 173 -2.35 13.16 -7.20
N ILE A 174 -1.27 13.14 -6.42
CA ILE A 174 0.10 12.98 -6.92
C ILE A 174 0.53 11.53 -6.72
N ALA A 175 1.03 10.90 -7.78
CA ALA A 175 1.47 9.52 -7.75
C ALA A 175 2.79 9.32 -8.49
N VAL A 176 3.46 8.21 -8.21
CA VAL A 176 4.56 7.68 -9.02
C VAL A 176 4.06 6.45 -9.74
N LEU A 177 4.15 6.48 -11.07
CA LEU A 177 3.82 5.36 -11.94
C LEU A 177 5.12 4.73 -12.45
N SER A 178 5.21 3.40 -12.47
CA SER A 178 6.35 2.69 -13.04
C SER A 178 6.00 1.30 -13.53
N ALA A 179 6.89 0.73 -14.32
CA ALA A 179 6.83 -0.66 -14.78
C ALA A 179 8.25 -1.23 -14.85
N PRO A 180 8.43 -2.55 -15.00
CA PRO A 180 9.77 -3.14 -15.12
C PRO A 180 10.61 -2.57 -16.27
N ASN A 181 9.94 -2.02 -17.29
CA ASN A 181 10.55 -1.38 -18.46
C ASN A 181 10.27 0.12 -18.58
N ILE A 182 9.68 0.77 -17.56
CA ILE A 182 9.37 2.20 -17.57
C ILE A 182 9.91 2.81 -16.30
N ASP A 183 10.82 3.78 -16.42
CA ASP A 183 11.38 4.50 -15.26
C ASP A 183 10.27 5.18 -14.44
N PRO A 184 10.46 5.41 -13.13
CA PRO A 184 9.46 6.05 -12.30
C PRO A 184 9.07 7.45 -12.81
N CYS A 185 7.79 7.65 -13.08
CA CYS A 185 7.22 8.89 -13.58
C CYS A 185 6.38 9.55 -12.50
N LEU A 186 6.69 10.81 -12.16
CA LEU A 186 5.86 11.61 -11.27
C LEU A 186 4.66 12.17 -12.05
N VAL A 187 3.45 11.88 -11.59
CA VAL A 187 2.21 12.31 -12.23
C VAL A 187 1.28 13.01 -11.24
N ILE A 188 0.41 13.85 -11.79
CA ILE A 188 -0.70 14.47 -11.08
C ILE A 188 -2.00 14.20 -11.83
N GLY A 189 -3.07 13.92 -11.11
CA GLY A 189 -4.40 13.76 -11.69
C GLY A 189 -5.47 14.47 -10.86
N GLN A 190 -6.52 14.94 -11.53
CA GLN A 190 -7.64 15.61 -10.87
C GLN A 190 -8.66 14.56 -10.40
N ILE A 191 -9.09 14.63 -9.15
CA ILE A 191 -10.12 13.77 -8.59
C ILE A 191 -11.50 14.33 -8.96
N ASP A 192 -12.30 13.52 -9.62
CA ASP A 192 -13.74 13.75 -9.75
C ASP A 192 -14.46 13.25 -8.50
N ALA A 193 -14.89 14.19 -7.66
CA ALA A 193 -15.57 13.89 -6.40
C ALA A 193 -16.85 13.05 -6.57
N LYS A 194 -17.55 13.15 -7.71
CA LYS A 194 -18.80 12.39 -7.93
C LYS A 194 -18.52 10.93 -8.22
N ASN A 195 -17.53 10.68 -9.06
CA ASN A 195 -17.19 9.34 -9.53
C ASN A 195 -16.08 8.68 -8.72
N ARG A 196 -15.44 9.44 -7.80
CA ARG A 196 -14.26 9.03 -7.01
C ARG A 196 -13.08 8.58 -7.91
N ALA A 197 -13.10 9.01 -9.16
CA ALA A 197 -12.13 8.64 -10.19
C ALA A 197 -11.08 9.74 -10.33
N VAL A 198 -9.87 9.35 -10.74
CA VAL A 198 -8.85 10.31 -11.16
C VAL A 198 -8.96 10.50 -12.66
N ILE A 199 -9.20 11.73 -13.07
CA ILE A 199 -9.31 12.17 -14.46
C ILE A 199 -7.95 12.73 -14.90
N ALA A 200 -7.54 12.34 -16.10
CA ALA A 200 -6.40 12.88 -16.85
C ALA A 200 -5.10 12.94 -16.04
N TRP A 201 -4.35 11.84 -16.03
CA TRP A 201 -2.99 11.82 -15.51
C TRP A 201 -2.07 12.69 -16.38
N ASN A 202 -1.43 13.67 -15.75
CA ASN A 202 -0.45 14.56 -16.37
C ASN A 202 0.93 14.31 -15.75
N TYR A 203 1.97 14.23 -16.58
CA TYR A 203 3.34 14.13 -16.09
C TYR A 203 3.78 15.47 -15.50
N LEU A 204 4.36 15.42 -14.29
CA LEU A 204 4.94 16.58 -13.62
C LEU A 204 6.41 16.81 -14.03
N ASP A 205 7.11 15.77 -14.48
CA ASP A 205 8.41 15.96 -15.14
C ASP A 205 8.15 16.42 -16.58
N SER A 206 8.88 17.45 -17.01
CA SER A 206 8.92 17.96 -18.39
C SER A 206 9.38 16.92 -19.43
N ARG A 207 9.94 15.79 -18.99
CA ARG A 207 10.40 14.70 -19.84
C ARG A 207 9.33 13.63 -19.99
N ALA A 208 9.17 13.14 -21.22
CA ALA A 208 8.39 11.94 -21.47
C ALA A 208 8.92 10.74 -20.65
N PRO A 209 8.06 9.78 -20.28
CA PRO A 209 8.49 8.54 -19.64
C PRO A 209 9.65 7.90 -20.38
N VAL A 210 10.71 7.52 -19.65
CA VAL A 210 11.80 6.74 -20.23
C VAL A 210 11.34 5.29 -20.31
N ILE A 211 11.07 4.85 -21.54
CA ILE A 211 10.62 3.48 -21.84
C ILE A 211 11.80 2.70 -22.42
N HIS A 212 12.17 1.61 -21.75
CA HIS A 212 13.16 0.65 -22.24
C HIS A 212 12.49 -0.30 -23.23
N SER A 213 12.34 0.13 -24.48
CA SER A 213 11.63 -0.62 -25.54
C SER A 213 12.24 -1.97 -25.88
N ASP A 214 13.52 -2.17 -25.54
CA ASP A 214 14.22 -3.44 -25.67
C ASP A 214 13.92 -4.44 -24.53
N ILE A 215 13.05 -4.06 -23.57
CA ILE A 215 12.61 -4.88 -22.45
C ILE A 215 11.09 -5.06 -22.51
N LYS A 216 10.66 -6.32 -22.42
CA LYS A 216 9.26 -6.71 -22.27
C LYS A 216 9.04 -7.41 -20.95
N TRP A 217 7.84 -7.30 -20.42
CA TRP A 217 7.42 -7.99 -19.22
C TRP A 217 5.98 -8.46 -19.33
N ASN A 218 5.65 -9.49 -18.56
CA ASN A 218 4.29 -9.98 -18.45
C ASN A 218 4.09 -10.67 -17.09
N ILE A 219 2.87 -10.60 -16.56
CA ILE A 219 2.45 -11.37 -15.40
C ILE A 219 1.87 -12.69 -15.91
N LYS A 220 2.33 -13.83 -15.37
CA LYS A 220 1.71 -15.14 -15.60
C LYS A 220 1.10 -15.64 -14.32
N ARG A 221 -0.13 -16.12 -14.41
CA ARG A 221 -0.83 -16.81 -13.34
C ARG A 221 -0.55 -18.30 -13.44
N LEU A 222 -0.20 -18.92 -12.32
CA LEU A 222 0.20 -20.31 -12.21
C LEU A 222 -0.59 -20.98 -11.08
N THR A 223 -0.92 -22.25 -11.29
CA THR A 223 -1.53 -23.11 -10.27
C THR A 223 -0.51 -24.18 -9.89
N PRO A 224 -0.28 -24.46 -8.59
CA PRO A 224 0.59 -25.55 -8.16
C PRO A 224 0.15 -26.87 -8.77
N THR A 225 1.09 -27.62 -9.35
CA THR A 225 0.82 -28.97 -9.89
C THR A 225 0.72 -30.03 -8.79
N VAL A 226 1.21 -29.72 -7.59
CA VAL A 226 1.08 -30.55 -6.39
C VAL A 226 0.01 -29.93 -5.50
N PRO A 227 -1.12 -30.61 -5.26
CA PRO A 227 -2.17 -30.10 -4.38
C PRO A 227 -1.63 -29.86 -2.97
N ASN A 228 -2.01 -28.73 -2.37
CA ASN A 228 -1.82 -28.52 -0.95
C ASN A 228 -3.13 -28.86 -0.24
N GLU A 229 -3.13 -29.90 0.60
CA GLU A 229 -4.33 -30.37 1.32
C GLU A 229 -4.98 -29.28 2.19
N LYS A 230 -4.19 -28.29 2.64
CA LYS A 230 -4.66 -27.16 3.45
C LYS A 230 -5.10 -25.96 2.61
N TYR A 231 -4.63 -25.86 1.37
CA TYR A 231 -4.88 -24.72 0.48
C TYR A 231 -5.07 -25.22 -0.96
N SER A 232 -6.22 -25.84 -1.21
CA SER A 232 -6.53 -26.52 -2.48
C SER A 232 -6.66 -25.58 -3.67
N ASP A 233 -7.00 -24.31 -3.41
CA ASP A 233 -7.33 -23.31 -4.45
C ASP A 233 -6.20 -22.30 -4.68
N LEU A 234 -4.97 -22.64 -4.28
CA LEU A 234 -3.82 -21.74 -4.43
C LEU A 234 -3.57 -21.42 -5.90
N ASP A 235 -3.49 -20.13 -6.16
CA ASP A 235 -2.80 -19.61 -7.32
C ASP A 235 -1.65 -18.71 -6.88
N PHE A 236 -0.76 -18.47 -7.82
CA PHE A 236 0.28 -17.48 -7.64
C PHE A 236 0.60 -16.82 -8.97
N GLU A 237 1.30 -15.70 -8.87
CA GLU A 237 1.74 -14.96 -10.04
C GLU A 237 3.25 -14.92 -10.10
N VAL A 238 3.75 -14.95 -11.33
CA VAL A 238 5.15 -14.68 -11.63
C VAL A 238 5.21 -13.50 -12.59
N ILE A 239 6.14 -12.57 -12.33
CA ILE A 239 6.49 -11.51 -13.26
C ILE A 239 7.68 -12.00 -14.06
N VAL A 240 7.51 -12.15 -15.37
CA VAL A 240 8.60 -12.48 -16.28
C VAL A 240 9.06 -11.20 -16.94
N ILE A 241 10.35 -10.90 -16.84
CA ILE A 241 10.98 -9.72 -17.46
C ILE A 241 12.10 -10.23 -18.36
N SER A 242 12.12 -9.81 -19.61
CA SER A 242 13.07 -10.32 -20.61
C SER A 242 13.41 -9.25 -21.65
N PRO A 243 14.57 -9.37 -22.32
CA PRO A 243 14.81 -8.61 -23.54
C PRO A 243 13.76 -8.95 -24.60
N THR A 244 13.39 -7.97 -25.42
CA THR A 244 12.45 -8.17 -26.54
C THR A 244 12.99 -9.20 -27.52
N GLU A 245 14.30 -9.14 -27.80
CA GLU A 245 15.06 -10.09 -28.61
C GLU A 245 15.84 -11.08 -27.73
N ILE A 246 15.44 -12.36 -27.79
CA ILE A 246 16.06 -13.42 -26.99
C ILE A 246 17.14 -14.13 -27.82
N ARG A 247 18.39 -14.11 -27.35
CA ARG A 247 19.49 -14.87 -27.97
C ARG A 247 19.32 -16.37 -27.67
N LYS A 248 19.83 -17.24 -28.55
CA LYS A 248 19.67 -18.72 -28.45
C LYS A 248 20.10 -19.34 -27.11
N LYS A 249 20.94 -18.68 -26.31
CA LYS A 249 21.31 -19.08 -24.94
C LYS A 249 21.13 -17.88 -24.01
N CYS A 250 19.99 -17.79 -23.33
CA CYS A 250 19.76 -16.83 -22.26
C CYS A 250 19.67 -17.57 -20.92
N HIS A 251 20.28 -17.00 -19.88
CA HIS A 251 20.22 -17.55 -18.52
C HIS A 251 19.02 -16.96 -17.77
N LEU A 252 18.31 -17.79 -17.01
CA LEU A 252 17.18 -17.38 -16.18
C LEU A 252 17.64 -17.17 -14.74
N ILE A 253 17.34 -16.00 -14.17
CA ILE A 253 17.41 -15.75 -12.73
C ILE A 253 15.99 -15.85 -12.18
N VAL A 254 15.78 -16.80 -11.27
CA VAL A 254 14.54 -16.93 -10.51
C VAL A 254 14.75 -16.25 -9.17
N MET A 255 13.88 -15.28 -8.86
CA MET A 255 13.87 -14.57 -7.59
C MET A 255 12.57 -14.94 -6.88
N PRO A 256 12.52 -16.11 -6.21
CA PRO A 256 11.35 -16.49 -5.44
C PRO A 256 11.31 -15.60 -4.19
N HIS A 257 10.42 -14.61 -4.18
CA HIS A 257 10.15 -13.82 -3.00
C HIS A 257 8.66 -13.81 -2.71
N GLY A 258 8.25 -14.44 -1.61
CA GLY A 258 6.83 -14.55 -1.26
C GLY A 258 6.58 -14.49 0.23
N GLY A 259 5.30 -14.32 0.57
CA GLY A 259 4.82 -14.22 1.93
C GLY A 259 4.85 -12.81 2.51
N LEU A 260 4.29 -12.71 3.71
CA LEU A 260 3.96 -11.49 4.43
C LEU A 260 5.20 -10.76 4.99
N HIS A 261 6.34 -10.74 4.29
CA HIS A 261 7.58 -10.10 4.76
C HIS A 261 8.18 -9.12 3.76
N TRP A 262 8.01 -9.35 2.45
CA TRP A 262 8.50 -8.44 1.41
C TRP A 262 7.86 -8.76 0.07
N PHE A 263 7.78 -7.74 -0.79
CA PHE A 263 7.05 -7.77 -2.05
C PHE A 263 7.87 -7.16 -3.18
N SER A 264 7.78 -7.74 -4.38
CA SER A 264 8.37 -7.22 -5.61
C SER A 264 7.26 -6.95 -6.63
N PRO A 265 6.76 -5.71 -6.74
CA PRO A 265 5.77 -5.40 -7.74
C PRO A 265 6.33 -5.48 -9.15
N ALA A 266 5.42 -5.49 -10.12
CA ALA A 266 5.69 -5.10 -11.50
C ALA A 266 5.98 -3.58 -11.61
N GLY A 267 6.85 -3.06 -10.77
CA GLY A 267 7.38 -1.70 -10.82
C GLY A 267 8.81 -1.68 -11.34
N PHE A 268 9.34 -0.48 -11.50
CA PHE A 268 10.74 -0.29 -11.88
C PHE A 268 11.69 -0.70 -10.75
N LEU A 269 12.78 -1.39 -11.11
CA LEU A 269 13.94 -1.54 -10.26
C LEU A 269 15.18 -1.54 -11.13
N TYR A 270 16.14 -0.65 -10.84
CA TYR A 270 17.37 -0.53 -11.62
C TYR A 270 18.16 -1.87 -11.72
N LYS A 271 18.06 -2.71 -10.68
CA LYS A 271 18.67 -4.05 -10.68
C LYS A 271 18.11 -4.94 -11.78
N TYR A 272 16.81 -4.83 -12.08
CA TYR A 272 16.20 -5.60 -13.16
C TYR A 272 16.83 -5.22 -14.50
N ILE A 273 16.92 -3.91 -14.78
CA ILE A 273 17.56 -3.38 -15.97
C ILE A 273 19.00 -3.88 -16.07
N GLY A 274 19.78 -3.78 -14.99
CA GLY A 274 21.16 -4.26 -14.96
C GLY A 274 21.31 -5.73 -15.38
N PHE A 275 20.51 -6.63 -14.80
CA PHE A 275 20.54 -8.05 -15.18
C PHE A 275 20.12 -8.28 -16.64
N LEU A 276 19.10 -7.57 -17.11
CA LEU A 276 18.62 -7.69 -18.49
C LEU A 276 19.68 -7.24 -19.50
N LYS A 277 20.40 -6.14 -19.22
CA LYS A 277 21.51 -5.65 -20.06
C LYS A 277 22.72 -6.61 -20.05
N LEU A 278 22.86 -7.43 -19.01
CA LEU A 278 23.84 -8.52 -18.96
C LEU A 278 23.38 -9.81 -19.67
N GLY A 279 22.17 -9.82 -20.27
CA GLY A 279 21.65 -10.95 -21.04
C GLY A 279 20.87 -11.98 -20.23
N TYR A 280 20.50 -11.67 -18.98
CA TYR A 280 19.64 -12.54 -18.16
C TYR A 280 18.16 -12.29 -18.44
N ILE A 281 17.35 -13.31 -18.19
CA ILE A 281 15.89 -13.23 -18.04
C ILE A 281 15.57 -13.28 -16.55
N LEU A 282 14.56 -12.55 -16.10
CA LEU A 282 14.13 -12.54 -14.71
C LEU A 282 12.75 -13.18 -14.59
N CYS A 283 12.58 -14.02 -13.57
CA CYS A 283 11.29 -14.52 -13.12
C CYS A 283 11.14 -14.21 -11.63
N LEU A 284 10.27 -13.26 -11.30
CA LEU A 284 9.96 -12.85 -9.94
C LEU A 284 8.73 -13.63 -9.49
N GLY A 285 8.90 -14.56 -8.57
CA GLY A 285 7.77 -15.36 -8.08
C GLY A 285 7.16 -14.76 -6.84
N LYS A 286 5.85 -14.52 -6.85
CA LYS A 286 5.07 -14.10 -5.67
C LYS A 286 4.27 -15.29 -5.14
N PHE A 287 4.70 -15.87 -4.04
CA PHE A 287 3.87 -16.82 -3.29
C PHE A 287 2.92 -16.04 -2.39
N SER A 288 1.64 -16.45 -2.40
CA SER A 288 0.42 -15.76 -1.99
C SER A 288 0.50 -14.85 -0.75
N CYS A 289 -0.34 -13.80 -0.75
CA CYS A 289 -0.92 -13.20 0.45
C CYS A 289 -2.42 -13.24 0.27
#